data_AF-A0A8T3QUW3-F1
#
_entry.id   AF-A0A8T3QUW3-F1
#
_cell.length_a   1.000
_cell.length_b   1.000
_cell.length_c   1.000
_cell.angle_alpha   90.00
_cell.angle_beta   90.00
_cell.angle_gamma   90.00
#
_symmetry.space_group_name_H-M   'P 1'
#
loop_
_entity.id
_entity.type
_entity.pdbx_description
1 polymer ?
#
loop_
_entity_poly.entity_id
_entity_poly.type
_entity_poly.pdbx_seq_one_letter_code
_entity_poly.pdbx_strand_id
1 'polypeptide(L)'
;DLLYLFWPVILGYLRIATNPRILRRPITPVDAIHNIGSLLALGHVVAPGEREGFWRSYIASGGISARGNAVPDTHLATLMRENGVRILYTRDRGFRRFDFVDVRDPFSHKINEGAS
;
A
#
# COMPACT_ATOMS: atom_id res chain seq x y z
N ASP A 1 16.48 -5.34 -4.36
CA ASP A 1 15.46 -4.28 -4.43
C ASP A 1 14.84 -4.03 -3.06
N LEU A 2 14.53 -2.78 -2.74
CA LEU A 2 13.87 -2.43 -1.48
C LEU A 2 12.36 -2.67 -1.57
N LEU A 3 11.76 -3.18 -0.50
CA LEU A 3 10.31 -3.28 -0.33
C LEU A 3 9.82 -2.14 0.56
N TYR A 4 8.92 -1.32 0.04
CA TYR A 4 8.31 -0.23 0.81
C TYR A 4 7.01 -0.70 1.45
N LEU A 5 6.92 -0.59 2.78
CA LEU A 5 5.75 -0.89 3.56
C LEU A 5 5.29 0.37 4.29
N PHE A 6 4.55 1.23 3.59
CA PHE A 6 4.08 2.50 4.14
C PHE A 6 3.06 2.30 5.27
N TRP A 7 3.06 3.18 6.26
CA TRP A 7 2.14 3.09 7.41
C TRP A 7 0.66 2.98 7.03
N PRO A 8 0.11 3.68 6.01
CA PRO A 8 -1.26 3.45 5.56
C PRO A 8 -1.55 2.00 5.14
N VAL A 9 -0.57 1.29 4.56
CA VAL A 9 -0.70 -0.14 4.19
C VAL A 9 -0.69 -1.02 5.43
N ILE A 10 0.24 -0.75 6.37
CA ILE A 10 0.34 -1.47 7.64
C ILE A 10 -0.95 -1.35 8.44
N LEU A 11 -1.42 -0.12 8.66
CA LEU A 11 -2.63 0.16 9.42
C LEU A 11 -3.87 -0.36 8.70
N GLY A 12 -3.90 -0.30 7.37
CA GLY A 12 -4.94 -0.92 6.55
C GLY A 12 -5.00 -2.44 6.74
N TYR A 13 -3.85 -3.12 6.73
CA TYR A 13 -3.75 -4.54 7.03
C TYR A 13 -4.26 -4.85 8.44
N LEU A 14 -3.78 -4.16 9.48
CA LEU A 14 -4.24 -4.41 10.85
C LEU A 14 -5.75 -4.23 10.99
N ARG A 15 -6.31 -3.17 10.39
CA ARG A 15 -7.75 -2.88 10.39
C ARG A 15 -8.56 -3.98 9.71
N ILE A 16 -8.09 -4.53 8.59
CA ILE A 16 -8.83 -5.52 7.81
C ILE A 16 -8.65 -6.92 8.37
N ALA A 17 -7.41 -7.32 8.64
CA ALA A 17 -7.02 -8.66 9.07
C ALA A 17 -7.68 -9.06 10.39
N THR A 18 -7.94 -8.09 11.28
CA THR A 18 -8.48 -8.35 12.62
C THR A 18 -9.99 -8.11 12.71
N ASN A 19 -10.66 -7.69 11.63
CA ASN A 19 -12.06 -7.27 11.69
C ASN A 19 -13.04 -8.41 11.35
N PRO A 20 -13.84 -8.89 12.31
CA PRO A 20 -14.80 -9.97 12.09
C PRO A 20 -15.97 -9.60 11.17
N ARG A 21 -16.22 -8.30 10.93
CA ARG A 21 -17.23 -7.84 9.96
C ARG A 21 -16.75 -7.93 8.52
N ILE A 22 -15.44 -8.00 8.29
CA ILE A 22 -14.84 -8.08 6.95
C ILE A 22 -14.39 -9.50 6.64
N LEU A 23 -13.72 -10.17 7.59
CA LEU A 23 -13.19 -11.52 7.41
C LEU A 23 -13.99 -12.53 8.22
N ARG A 24 -14.38 -13.63 7.56
CA ARG A 24 -15.10 -14.75 8.19
C ARG A 24 -14.30 -15.41 9.34
N ARG A 25 -12.96 -15.36 9.25
CA ARG A 25 -12.03 -15.84 10.28
C ARG A 25 -10.92 -14.79 10.42
N PRO A 26 -11.11 -13.74 11.24
CA PRO A 26 -10.09 -12.72 11.42
C PRO A 26 -8.86 -13.31 12.13
N ILE A 27 -7.70 -12.76 11.80
CA ILE A 27 -6.44 -13.00 12.52
C ILE A 27 -6.53 -12.28 13.87
N THR A 28 -5.93 -12.83 14.92
CA THR A 28 -5.89 -12.15 16.21
C THR A 28 -5.05 -10.86 16.11
N PRO A 29 -5.34 -9.81 16.90
CA PRO A 29 -4.50 -8.62 16.91
C PRO A 29 -3.02 -8.90 17.21
N VAL A 30 -2.75 -9.88 18.09
CA VAL A 30 -1.38 -10.29 18.45
C VAL A 30 -0.65 -10.88 17.24
N ASP A 31 -1.28 -11.84 16.55
CA ASP A 31 -0.68 -12.46 15.37
C ASP A 31 -0.51 -11.45 14.22
N ALA A 32 -1.46 -10.53 14.05
CA ALA A 32 -1.37 -9.49 13.04
C ALA A 32 -0.19 -8.53 13.29
N ILE A 33 0.04 -8.13 14.55
CA ILE A 33 1.21 -7.34 14.96
C ILE A 33 2.50 -8.14 14.73
N HIS A 34 2.53 -9.42 15.11
CA HIS A 34 3.69 -10.28 14.90
C HIS A 34 4.06 -10.40 13.41
N ASN A 35 3.07 -10.54 12.52
CA ASN A 35 3.29 -10.58 11.07
C ASN A 35 3.96 -9.31 10.55
N ILE A 36 3.48 -8.14 10.97
CA ILE A 36 4.08 -6.85 10.58
C ILE A 36 5.48 -6.70 11.17
N GLY A 37 5.68 -7.07 12.44
CA GLY A 37 7.00 -7.05 13.07
C GLY A 37 8.02 -7.92 12.32
N SER A 38 7.60 -9.10 11.88
CA SER A 38 8.44 -10.01 11.08
C SER A 38 8.84 -9.42 9.73
N LEU A 39 7.92 -8.71 9.05
CA LEU A 39 8.23 -8.02 7.80
C LEU A 39 9.17 -6.83 8.02
N LEU A 40 8.92 -6.01 9.04
CA LEU A 40 9.75 -4.85 9.36
C LEU A 40 11.17 -5.23 9.82
N ALA A 41 11.36 -6.45 10.32
CA ALA A 41 12.68 -6.97 10.69
C ALA A 41 13.56 -7.37 9.49
N LEU A 42 12.99 -7.45 8.27
CA LEU A 42 13.75 -7.78 7.07
C LEU A 42 14.62 -6.59 6.64
N GLY A 43 15.93 -6.81 6.44
CA GLY A 43 16.88 -5.74 6.11
C GLY A 43 16.67 -5.01 4.77
N HIS A 44 15.75 -5.49 3.92
CA HIS A 44 15.39 -4.84 2.66
C HIS A 44 14.00 -4.16 2.72
N VAL A 45 13.33 -4.16 3.86
CA VAL A 45 12.03 -3.52 4.07
C VAL A 45 12.23 -2.13 4.66
N VAL A 46 11.54 -1.14 4.09
CA VAL A 46 11.58 0.25 4.56
C VAL A 46 10.15 0.73 4.78
N ALA A 47 9.89 1.35 5.94
CA ALA A 47 8.58 1.90 6.31
C ALA A 47 8.67 3.41 6.56
N PRO A 48 8.86 4.22 5.50
CA PRO A 48 8.97 5.66 5.66
C PRO A 48 7.61 6.24 6.06
N GLY A 49 7.64 7.26 6.92
CA GLY A 49 6.49 8.07 7.30
C GLY A 49 6.42 9.39 6.54
N GLU A 50 5.46 10.20 6.91
CA GLU A 50 5.33 11.59 6.47
C GLU A 50 6.57 12.40 6.88
N ARG A 51 6.99 13.31 6.01
CA ARG A 51 8.09 14.25 6.27
C ARG A 51 7.56 15.68 6.39
N GLU A 52 8.44 16.60 6.77
CA GLU A 52 8.10 18.03 6.73
C GLU A 52 7.61 18.43 5.33
N GLY A 53 6.49 19.16 5.28
CA GLY A 53 5.86 19.55 4.02
C GLY A 53 4.88 18.54 3.44
N PHE A 54 4.70 17.36 4.04
CA PHE A 54 3.80 16.31 3.54
C PHE A 54 2.39 16.82 3.20
N TRP A 55 1.81 17.71 4.01
CA TRP A 55 0.48 18.28 3.73
C TRP A 55 0.39 18.98 2.37
N ARG A 56 1.45 19.70 1.96
CA ARG A 56 1.52 20.34 0.64
C ARG A 56 1.62 19.29 -0.47
N SER A 57 2.45 18.26 -0.27
CA SER A 57 2.57 17.13 -1.20
C SER A 57 1.25 16.36 -1.35
N TYR A 58 0.51 16.19 -0.26
CA TYR A 58 -0.79 15.54 -0.23
C TYR A 58 -1.82 16.32 -1.04
N ILE A 59 -1.89 17.63 -0.84
CA ILE A 59 -2.70 18.53 -1.66
C ILE A 59 -2.32 18.41 -3.14
N ALA A 60 -1.01 18.48 -3.46
CA ALA A 60 -0.50 18.38 -4.83
C ALA A 60 -0.77 17.01 -5.48
N SER A 61 -0.97 15.98 -4.67
CA SER A 61 -1.32 14.62 -5.13
C SER A 61 -2.83 14.40 -5.27
N GLY A 62 -3.65 15.46 -5.18
CA GLY A 62 -5.11 15.39 -5.33
C GLY A 62 -5.89 15.43 -4.02
N GLY A 63 -5.24 15.77 -2.91
CA GLY A 63 -5.83 15.77 -1.57
C GLY A 63 -7.06 16.68 -1.41
N ILE A 64 -7.17 17.76 -2.19
CA ILE A 64 -8.33 18.68 -2.18
C ILE A 64 -9.62 17.96 -2.61
N SER A 65 -9.51 17.05 -3.57
CA SER A 65 -10.64 16.33 -4.14
C SER A 65 -10.88 14.97 -3.49
N ALA A 66 -9.99 14.54 -2.59
CA ALA A 66 -10.06 13.23 -1.96
C ALA A 66 -11.23 13.15 -0.97
N ARG A 67 -12.07 12.12 -1.11
CA ARG A 67 -13.23 11.85 -0.24
C ARG A 67 -13.33 10.36 0.07
N GLY A 68 -13.81 10.02 1.27
CA GLY A 68 -14.00 8.63 1.69
C GLY A 68 -12.74 7.78 1.49
N ASN A 69 -12.86 6.66 0.77
CA ASN A 69 -11.74 5.75 0.50
C ASN A 69 -10.61 6.38 -0.35
N ALA A 70 -10.85 7.50 -1.05
CA ALA A 70 -9.79 8.17 -1.81
C ALA A 70 -8.78 8.90 -0.92
N VAL A 71 -9.13 9.22 0.34
CA VAL A 71 -8.22 9.88 1.29
C VAL A 71 -7.00 9.01 1.61
N PRO A 72 -7.15 7.75 2.11
CA PRO A 72 -6.00 6.89 2.40
C PRO A 72 -5.19 6.52 1.15
N ASP A 73 -5.83 6.35 -0.01
CA ASP A 73 -5.11 6.12 -1.27
C ASP A 73 -4.25 7.32 -1.68
N THR A 74 -4.78 8.55 -1.53
CA THR A 74 -4.04 9.78 -1.86
C THR A 74 -2.87 9.96 -0.91
N HIS A 75 -3.06 9.62 0.37
CA HIS A 75 -1.96 9.57 1.34
C HIS A 75 -0.88 8.59 0.87
N LEU A 76 -1.24 7.34 0.56
CA LEU A 76 -0.29 6.34 0.08
C LEU A 76 0.45 6.79 -1.18
N ALA A 77 -0.26 7.30 -2.18
CA ALA A 77 0.35 7.82 -3.41
C ALA A 77 1.30 8.98 -3.12
N THR A 78 0.97 9.87 -2.19
CA THR A 78 1.86 10.97 -1.78
C THR A 78 3.17 10.44 -1.21
N LEU A 79 3.09 9.49 -0.27
CA LEU A 79 4.28 8.86 0.32
C LEU A 79 5.13 8.14 -0.74
N MET A 80 4.48 7.42 -1.66
CA MET A 80 5.16 6.77 -2.78
C MET A 80 5.93 7.78 -3.63
N ARG A 81 5.28 8.89 -4.01
CA ARG A 81 5.91 9.95 -4.81
C ARG A 81 7.11 10.56 -4.09
N GLU A 82 6.98 10.90 -2.81
CA GLU A 82 8.07 11.48 -2.03
C GLU A 82 9.27 10.52 -1.85
N ASN A 83 9.02 9.21 -1.87
CA ASN A 83 10.06 8.19 -1.73
C ASN A 83 10.54 7.62 -3.07
N GLY A 84 10.13 8.20 -4.21
CA GLY A 84 10.53 7.74 -5.54
C GLY A 84 9.99 6.35 -5.92
N VAL A 85 8.97 5.86 -5.21
CA VAL A 85 8.36 4.55 -5.45
C VAL A 85 7.33 4.66 -6.56
N ARG A 86 7.56 3.92 -7.65
CA ARG A 86 6.67 3.93 -8.82
C ARG A 86 5.83 2.67 -8.94
N ILE A 87 6.32 1.53 -8.47
CA ILE A 87 5.62 0.25 -8.62
C ILE A 87 4.74 0.00 -7.40
N LEU A 88 3.44 -0.26 -7.62
CA LEU A 88 2.50 -0.69 -6.59
C LEU A 88 1.94 -2.06 -6.94
N TYR A 89 2.17 -3.04 -6.07
CA TYR A 89 1.51 -4.34 -6.18
C TYR A 89 0.12 -4.29 -5.54
N THR A 90 -0.93 -4.27 -6.35
CA THR A 90 -2.31 -4.22 -5.88
C THR A 90 -3.28 -4.73 -6.94
N ARG A 91 -4.45 -5.22 -6.51
CA ARG A 91 -5.60 -5.47 -7.38
C ARG A 91 -6.53 -4.26 -7.52
N ASP A 92 -6.31 -3.22 -6.71
CA ASP A 92 -7.11 -2.00 -6.78
C ASP A 92 -6.68 -1.14 -7.97
N ARG A 93 -7.49 -1.21 -9.04
CA ARG A 93 -7.28 -0.43 -10.26
C ARG A 93 -7.49 1.07 -10.04
N GLY A 94 -8.08 1.49 -8.93
CA GLY A 94 -8.29 2.88 -8.56
C GLY A 94 -6.99 3.67 -8.42
N PHE A 95 -5.86 3.01 -8.18
CA PHE A 95 -4.53 3.66 -8.15
C PHE A 95 -4.03 4.10 -9.52
N ARG A 96 -4.63 3.62 -10.63
CA ARG A 96 -4.27 4.08 -11.98
C ARG A 96 -4.61 5.54 -12.25
N ARG A 97 -5.37 6.19 -11.36
CA ARG A 97 -5.60 7.64 -11.40
C ARG A 97 -4.35 8.47 -11.06
N PHE A 98 -3.31 7.84 -10.50
CA PHE A 98 -2.04 8.48 -10.22
C PHE A 98 -1.04 8.11 -11.32
N ASP A 99 -0.85 9.00 -12.29
CA ASP A 99 -0.11 8.71 -13.54
C ASP A 99 1.34 8.22 -13.35
N PHE A 100 1.95 8.49 -12.18
CA PHE A 100 3.31 8.06 -11.87
C PHE A 100 3.39 6.62 -11.32
N VAL A 101 2.26 6.00 -11.00
CA VAL A 101 2.16 4.67 -10.38
C VAL A 101 1.96 3.59 -11.44
N ASP A 102 2.95 2.69 -11.54
CA ASP A 102 2.86 1.42 -12.24
C ASP A 102 2.15 0.39 -11.35
N VAL A 103 0.85 0.20 -11.60
CA VAL A 103 0.01 -0.77 -10.87
C VAL A 103 0.19 -2.18 -11.44
N ARG A 104 0.75 -3.07 -10.63
CA ARG A 104 0.97 -4.49 -10.96
C ARG A 104 0.05 -5.38 -10.15
N ASP A 105 -0.68 -6.27 -10.81
CA ASP A 105 -1.47 -7.29 -10.12
C ASP A 105 -0.56 -8.47 -9.77
N PRO A 106 -0.29 -8.73 -8.47
CA PRO A 106 0.59 -9.81 -8.05
C PRO A 106 0.04 -11.22 -8.35
N PHE A 107 -1.22 -11.35 -8.76
CA PHE A 107 -1.88 -12.61 -9.12
C PHE A 107 -2.16 -12.74 -10.62
N SER A 108 -1.74 -11.76 -11.43
CA SER A 108 -1.83 -11.84 -12.88
C SER A 108 -0.75 -12.77 -13.44
N HIS A 109 -0.94 -14.08 -13.30
CA HIS A 109 -0.13 -15.03 -14.07
C HIS A 109 -0.42 -14.82 -15.55
N LYS A 110 0.59 -14.37 -16.32
CA LYS A 110 0.66 -14.72 -17.74
C LYS A 110 1.17 -16.16 -17.80
N ILE A 111 0.25 -17.12 -17.95
CA ILE A 111 0.63 -18.45 -18.43
C ILE A 111 1.02 -18.26 -19.90
N ASN A 112 2.33 -18.20 -20.18
CA ASN A 112 2.84 -18.43 -21.53
C ASN A 112 2.94 -19.94 -21.70
N GLU A 113 1.81 -20.59 -22.00
CA GLU A 113 1.81 -21.88 -22.67
C GLU A 113 2.03 -21.61 -24.15
N GLY A 114 3.23 -21.92 -24.65
CA GLY A 114 3.56 -21.68 -26.06
C GLY A 114 5.04 -21.77 -26.36
N ALA A 115 5.64 -22.92 -26.13
CA ALA A 115 6.80 -23.40 -26.87
C ALA A 115 6.75 -24.93 -26.89
N SER A 116 6.00 -25.46 -27.86
CA SER A 116 6.21 -26.78 -28.43
C SER A 116 7.01 -26.62 -29.72
#